data_AF-A0A1J9PI87-F1
#
_entry.id   AF-A0A1J9PI87-F1
#
_cell.length_a   1.000
_cell.length_b   1.000
_cell.length_c   1.000
_cell.angle_alpha   90.00
_cell.angle_beta   90.00
_cell.angle_gamma   90.00
#
_symmetry.space_group_name_H-M   'P 1'
#
loop_
_entity.id
_entity.type
_entity.pdbx_description
1 polymer ?
#
loop_
_entity_poly.entity_id
_entity_poly.type
_entity_poly.pdbx_seq_one_letter_code
_entity_poly.pdbx_strand_id
1 'polypeptide(L)'
;MLNLLLIPLLCLSLPLALARSNIHHQLSPRTKAGNPIIDGWYADPELRIYEGAYYLYPTYSAAFDSQTFFDAFVSHDLLTWEPTGRLLDFADVPWTTNRAAWAPTVGHKDGSYYLYYSAGEGVGIGVAVSDSPAGPFTDVLGGPLIGEYVFGAQPIDAMVLWIR
;
A
#
# COMPACT_ATOMS: atom_id res chain seq x y z
N MET A 1 60.28 58.84 -5.73
CA MET A 1 59.31 58.11 -4.89
C MET A 1 57.96 58.21 -5.57
N LEU A 2 57.44 57.04 -5.94
CA LEU A 2 56.28 56.78 -6.79
C LEU A 2 54.99 57.04 -6.02
N ASN A 3 53.98 57.70 -6.60
CA ASN A 3 52.58 57.40 -6.24
C ASN A 3 51.60 57.75 -7.36
N LEU A 4 50.70 56.80 -7.55
CA LEU A 4 50.02 56.39 -8.77
C LEU A 4 48.58 56.95 -8.79
N LEU A 5 48.10 57.41 -9.95
CA LEU A 5 46.70 57.83 -10.15
C LEU A 5 45.74 56.65 -9.96
N LEU A 6 44.68 56.83 -9.17
CA LEU A 6 43.51 55.94 -9.13
C LEU A 6 42.45 56.40 -10.14
N ILE A 7 42.09 55.52 -11.07
CA ILE A 7 40.90 55.65 -11.94
C ILE A 7 39.81 54.74 -11.35
N PRO A 8 38.57 55.21 -11.12
CA PRO A 8 37.50 54.32 -10.68
C PRO A 8 36.93 53.55 -11.88
N LEU A 9 36.99 52.21 -11.79
CA LEU A 9 36.37 51.29 -12.73
C LEU A 9 34.87 51.22 -12.43
N LEU A 10 34.02 51.68 -13.35
CA LEU A 10 32.56 51.50 -13.27
C LEU A 10 32.22 50.06 -13.70
N CYS A 11 31.91 49.18 -12.75
CA CYS A 11 31.33 47.87 -13.05
C CYS A 11 29.83 48.02 -13.34
N LEU A 12 29.43 47.93 -14.62
CA LEU A 12 28.03 47.71 -14.99
C LEU A 12 27.67 46.24 -14.72
N SER A 13 26.94 45.97 -13.64
CA SER A 13 26.29 44.68 -13.43
C SER A 13 24.94 44.65 -14.16
N LEU A 14 24.87 44.01 -15.32
CA LEU A 14 23.60 43.63 -15.94
C LEU A 14 23.01 42.43 -15.16
N PRO A 15 21.77 42.51 -14.63
CA PRO A 15 21.15 41.35 -14.02
C PRO A 15 20.74 40.37 -15.11
N LEU A 16 21.37 39.19 -15.12
CA LEU A 16 20.95 38.07 -15.94
C LEU A 16 19.61 37.54 -15.37
N ALA A 17 18.50 38.03 -15.90
CA ALA A 17 17.18 37.52 -15.55
C ALA A 17 17.05 36.10 -16.10
N LEU A 18 17.28 35.10 -15.23
CA LEU A 18 17.04 33.70 -15.52
C LEU A 18 15.53 33.50 -15.63
N ALA A 19 15.00 33.54 -16.85
CA ALA A 19 13.61 33.19 -17.11
C ALA A 19 13.41 31.71 -16.75
N ARG A 20 12.87 31.45 -15.54
CA ARG A 20 12.35 30.13 -15.19
C ARG A 20 11.14 29.87 -16.08
N SER A 21 11.30 28.99 -17.06
CA SER A 21 10.17 28.39 -17.75
C SER A 21 9.39 27.55 -16.75
N ASN A 22 8.34 28.12 -16.17
CA ASN A 22 7.32 27.37 -15.47
C ASN A 22 6.51 26.60 -16.52
N ILE A 23 7.04 25.46 -16.97
CA ILE A 23 6.24 24.46 -17.68
C ILE A 23 5.38 23.77 -16.61
N HIS A 24 4.36 24.47 -16.12
CA HIS A 24 3.21 23.78 -15.55
C HIS A 24 2.47 23.17 -16.71
N HIS A 25 2.82 21.93 -17.05
CA HIS A 25 1.95 21.09 -17.85
C HIS A 25 0.70 20.87 -17.02
N GLN A 26 -0.28 21.77 -17.12
CA GLN A 26 -1.59 21.62 -16.52
C GLN A 26 -2.28 20.46 -17.25
N LEU A 27 -2.00 19.24 -16.78
CA LEU A 27 -2.87 18.10 -17.04
C LEU A 27 -4.24 18.50 -16.48
N SER A 28 -5.24 18.59 -17.35
CA SER A 28 -6.62 18.76 -16.94
C SER A 28 -6.96 17.72 -15.87
N PRO A 29 -7.64 18.09 -14.75
CA PRO A 29 -7.91 17.16 -13.67
C PRO A 29 -8.62 15.93 -14.21
N ARG A 30 -8.05 14.75 -13.99
CA ARG A 30 -8.73 13.48 -14.29
C ARG A 30 -10.03 13.48 -13.49
N THR A 31 -11.18 13.31 -14.14
CA THR A 31 -12.50 13.33 -13.47
C THR A 31 -13.07 11.93 -13.22
N LYS A 32 -12.43 10.89 -13.74
CA LYS A 32 -12.83 9.49 -13.60
C LYS A 32 -11.59 8.60 -13.49
N ALA A 33 -11.66 7.59 -12.63
CA ALA A 33 -10.67 6.52 -12.62
C ALA A 33 -10.80 5.71 -13.93
N GLY A 34 -9.66 5.30 -14.50
CA GLY A 34 -9.62 4.31 -15.58
C GLY A 34 -9.62 2.89 -15.02
N ASN A 35 -9.81 1.89 -15.88
CA ASN A 35 -9.62 0.48 -15.51
C ASN A 35 -8.44 -0.12 -16.28
N PRO A 36 -7.58 -0.92 -15.63
CA PRO A 36 -7.53 -1.16 -14.18
C PRO A 36 -7.18 0.12 -13.39
N ILE A 37 -7.61 0.19 -12.12
CA ILE A 37 -7.39 1.37 -11.25
C ILE A 37 -5.97 1.45 -10.68
N ILE A 38 -5.26 0.33 -10.66
CA ILE A 38 -3.86 0.17 -10.26
C ILE A 38 -3.14 -0.65 -11.33
N ASP A 39 -1.87 -0.35 -11.54
CA ASP A 39 -1.01 -1.14 -12.44
C ASP A 39 -0.60 -2.46 -11.78
N GLY A 40 -0.42 -3.51 -12.57
CA GLY A 40 -0.03 -4.84 -12.09
C GLY A 40 -1.16 -5.86 -12.11
N TRP A 41 -0.90 -7.04 -11.54
CA TRP A 41 -1.85 -8.15 -11.50
C TRP A 41 -2.33 -8.33 -10.07
N TYR A 42 -3.58 -7.96 -9.84
CA TYR A 42 -4.20 -8.00 -8.52
C TYR A 42 -5.60 -8.59 -8.62
N ALA A 43 -6.00 -9.35 -7.61
CA ALA A 43 -7.31 -9.99 -7.47
C ALA A 43 -7.89 -9.72 -6.07
N ASP A 44 -9.12 -10.19 -5.85
CA ASP A 44 -9.80 -10.19 -4.54
C ASP A 44 -9.74 -8.84 -3.81
N PRO A 45 -10.18 -7.73 -4.46
CA PRO A 45 -10.03 -6.40 -3.89
C PRO A 45 -10.95 -6.20 -2.67
N GLU A 46 -10.37 -5.82 -1.55
CA GLU A 46 -11.09 -5.31 -0.39
C GLU A 46 -10.84 -3.80 -0.24
N LEU A 47 -11.91 -3.00 -0.14
CA LEU A 47 -11.80 -1.55 0.06
C LEU A 47 -12.27 -1.16 1.47
N ARG A 48 -11.46 -0.36 2.18
CA ARG A 48 -11.81 0.22 3.47
C ARG A 48 -11.55 1.73 3.50
N ILE A 49 -12.31 2.43 4.34
CA ILE A 49 -12.08 3.85 4.61
C ILE A 49 -11.50 3.96 6.02
N TYR A 50 -10.24 4.34 6.11
CA TYR A 50 -9.52 4.52 7.36
C TYR A 50 -8.82 5.87 7.35
N GLU A 51 -8.84 6.57 8.49
CA GLU A 51 -8.11 7.83 8.67
C GLU A 51 -8.39 8.91 7.60
N GLY A 52 -9.58 8.87 6.99
CA GLY A 52 -9.97 9.80 5.93
C GLY A 52 -9.43 9.47 4.53
N ALA A 53 -8.81 8.30 4.34
CA ALA A 53 -8.33 7.79 3.06
C ALA A 53 -8.97 6.45 2.69
N TYR A 54 -8.88 6.09 1.41
CA TYR A 54 -9.34 4.82 0.86
C TYR A 54 -8.16 3.86 0.79
N TYR A 55 -8.26 2.73 1.49
CA TYR A 55 -7.26 1.66 1.45
C TYR A 55 -7.82 0.48 0.67
N LEU A 56 -7.05 0.02 -0.31
CA LEU A 56 -7.33 -1.14 -1.15
C LEU A 56 -6.34 -2.26 -0.80
N TYR A 57 -6.88 -3.40 -0.40
CA TYR A 57 -6.14 -4.59 0.00
C TYR A 57 -6.45 -5.72 -1.00
N PRO A 58 -5.56 -5.98 -1.99
CA PRO A 58 -5.76 -7.07 -2.93
C PRO A 58 -4.89 -8.29 -2.64
N THR A 59 -5.22 -9.41 -3.28
CA THR A 59 -4.27 -10.49 -3.57
C THR A 59 -3.30 -10.05 -4.66
N TYR A 60 -1.99 -10.25 -4.47
CA TYR A 60 -1.02 -10.14 -5.56
C TYR A 60 -1.10 -11.40 -6.45
N SER A 61 -1.52 -11.22 -7.71
CA SER A 61 -1.71 -12.32 -8.64
C SER A 61 -0.40 -12.66 -9.34
N ALA A 62 0.22 -13.75 -8.93
CA ALA A 62 1.42 -14.33 -9.53
C ALA A 62 1.24 -15.83 -9.81
N ALA A 63 2.31 -16.52 -10.24
CA ALA A 63 2.33 -17.98 -10.17
C ALA A 63 2.07 -18.42 -8.72
N PHE A 64 1.37 -19.53 -8.54
CA PHE A 64 0.89 -20.01 -7.24
C PHE A 64 1.95 -19.98 -6.12
N ASP A 65 3.15 -20.50 -6.39
CA ASP A 65 4.27 -20.56 -5.43
C ASP A 65 4.92 -19.19 -5.15
N SER A 66 4.59 -18.16 -5.94
CA SER A 66 5.11 -16.80 -5.79
C SER A 66 4.15 -15.85 -5.08
N GLN A 67 2.96 -16.33 -4.73
CA GLN A 67 1.97 -15.56 -3.97
C GLN A 67 2.27 -15.71 -2.47
N THR A 68 3.28 -14.99 -1.97
CA THR A 68 3.79 -15.18 -0.60
C THR A 68 3.56 -13.96 0.29
N PHE A 69 2.95 -12.90 -0.23
CA PHE A 69 2.82 -11.64 0.49
C PHE A 69 1.55 -10.88 0.11
N PHE A 70 1.24 -9.88 0.94
CA PHE A 70 0.17 -8.92 0.70
C PHE A 70 0.74 -7.52 0.53
N ASP A 71 0.18 -6.79 -0.43
CA ASP A 71 0.39 -5.36 -0.63
C ASP A 71 -0.90 -4.60 -0.31
N ALA A 72 -0.80 -3.28 -0.21
CA ALA A 72 -1.97 -2.41 -0.25
C ALA A 72 -1.69 -1.10 -0.97
N PHE A 73 -2.77 -0.42 -1.31
CA PHE A 73 -2.76 0.86 -1.98
C PHE A 73 -3.62 1.85 -1.21
N VAL A 74 -3.19 3.11 -1.17
CA VAL A 74 -3.94 4.21 -0.56
C VAL A 74 -4.32 5.22 -1.63
N SER A 75 -5.51 5.77 -1.50
CA SER A 75 -5.99 6.88 -2.32
C SER A 75 -6.71 7.91 -1.46
N HIS A 76 -6.56 9.18 -1.81
CA HIS A 76 -7.31 10.28 -1.20
C HIS A 76 -8.42 10.81 -2.11
N ASP A 77 -8.46 10.41 -3.38
CA ASP A 77 -9.36 10.95 -4.40
C ASP A 77 -10.07 9.88 -5.25
N LEU A 78 -9.79 8.58 -5.02
CA LEU A 78 -10.22 7.43 -5.82
C LEU A 78 -9.69 7.39 -7.26
N LEU A 79 -8.80 8.32 -7.64
CA LEU A 79 -8.26 8.48 -8.99
C LEU A 79 -6.79 8.10 -9.07
N THR A 80 -6.05 8.46 -8.04
CA THR A 80 -4.62 8.19 -7.86
C THR A 80 -4.45 7.23 -6.70
N TRP A 81 -3.68 6.18 -6.92
CA TRP A 81 -3.42 5.14 -5.94
C TRP A 81 -1.92 5.00 -5.76
N GLU A 82 -1.48 5.03 -4.50
CA GLU A 82 -0.08 4.90 -4.12
C GLU A 82 0.12 3.58 -3.35
N PRO A 83 1.15 2.78 -3.65
CA PRO A 83 1.43 1.59 -2.86
C PRO A 83 1.83 1.99 -1.44
N THR A 84 1.26 1.32 -0.43
CA THR A 84 1.61 1.54 0.99
C THR A 84 2.83 0.75 1.42
N GLY A 85 3.27 -0.21 0.60
CA GLY A 85 4.33 -1.16 0.90
C GLY A 85 3.80 -2.57 1.21
N ARG A 86 4.74 -3.44 1.58
CA ARG A 86 4.48 -4.83 1.97
C ARG A 86 3.74 -4.87 3.30
N LEU A 87 2.54 -5.42 3.33
CA LEU A 87 1.74 -5.54 4.55
C LEU A 87 2.20 -6.69 5.43
N LEU A 88 2.39 -7.86 4.82
CA LEU A 88 2.78 -9.10 5.50
C LEU A 88 3.46 -10.00 4.47
N ASP A 89 4.52 -10.68 4.88
CA ASP A 89 5.19 -11.71 4.10
C ASP A 89 5.09 -13.05 4.85
N PHE A 90 4.74 -14.13 4.15
CA PHE A 90 4.64 -15.45 4.74
C PHE A 90 5.99 -16.00 5.20
N ALA A 91 7.11 -15.43 4.76
CA ALA A 91 8.43 -15.69 5.37
C ALA A 91 8.46 -15.37 6.88
N ASP A 92 7.64 -14.42 7.34
CA ASP A 92 7.51 -14.02 8.74
C ASP A 92 6.38 -14.78 9.47
N VAL A 93 5.72 -15.73 8.81
CA VAL A 93 4.59 -16.50 9.33
C VAL A 93 4.83 -18.01 9.15
N PRO A 94 5.64 -18.64 10.03
CA PRO A 94 6.19 -19.98 9.81
C PRO A 94 5.17 -21.11 9.75
N TRP A 95 3.94 -20.88 10.25
CA TRP A 95 2.87 -21.88 10.22
C TRP A 95 2.19 -21.99 8.85
N THR A 96 2.45 -21.04 7.93
CA THR A 96 1.95 -21.10 6.55
C THR A 96 2.83 -22.00 5.67
N THR A 97 2.36 -22.30 4.46
CA THR A 97 3.12 -23.03 3.45
C THR A 97 4.07 -22.14 2.64
N ASN A 98 4.19 -20.84 3.01
CA ASN A 98 4.94 -19.83 2.29
C ASN A 98 4.59 -19.72 0.79
N ARG A 99 3.30 -19.83 0.49
CA ARG A 99 2.66 -19.63 -0.82
C ARG A 99 1.16 -19.43 -0.61
N ALA A 100 0.44 -19.12 -1.68
CA ALA A 100 -1.02 -19.00 -1.67
C ALA A 100 -1.57 -17.97 -0.65
N ALA A 101 -0.94 -16.78 -0.57
CA ALA A 101 -1.42 -15.64 0.21
C ALA A 101 -2.62 -14.98 -0.49
N TRP A 102 -3.84 -15.20 0.01
CA TRP A 102 -5.08 -14.81 -0.71
C TRP A 102 -6.07 -13.99 0.11
N ALA A 103 -6.86 -13.21 -0.63
CA ALA A 103 -8.11 -12.57 -0.25
C ALA A 103 -8.05 -11.91 1.13
N PRO A 104 -7.20 -10.88 1.29
CA PRO A 104 -7.08 -10.20 2.56
C PRO A 104 -8.32 -9.35 2.87
N THR A 105 -8.66 -9.25 4.15
CA THR A 105 -9.58 -8.23 4.66
C THR A 105 -9.00 -7.59 5.91
N VAL A 106 -9.17 -6.28 6.07
CA VAL A 106 -8.66 -5.55 7.23
C VAL A 106 -9.81 -4.98 8.04
N GLY A 107 -9.86 -5.30 9.33
CA GLY A 107 -10.80 -4.73 10.28
C GLY A 107 -10.10 -3.86 11.32
N HIS A 108 -10.72 -2.76 11.73
CA HIS A 108 -10.20 -1.86 12.76
C HIS A 108 -11.01 -1.98 14.05
N LYS A 109 -10.33 -2.22 15.17
CA LYS A 109 -10.95 -2.36 16.49
C LYS A 109 -10.00 -1.88 17.58
N ASP A 110 -10.52 -1.02 18.46
CA ASP A 110 -9.85 -0.53 19.68
C ASP A 110 -8.44 0.06 19.45
N GLY A 111 -8.26 0.74 18.30
CA GLY A 111 -7.00 1.41 17.93
C GLY A 111 -6.03 0.55 17.13
N SER A 112 -6.36 -0.73 16.89
CA SER A 112 -5.53 -1.65 16.11
C SER A 112 -6.22 -2.12 14.84
N TYR A 113 -5.42 -2.42 13.83
CA TYR A 113 -5.83 -2.97 12.55
C TYR A 113 -5.49 -4.45 12.51
N TYR A 114 -6.44 -5.26 12.08
CA TYR A 114 -6.33 -6.71 12.01
C TYR A 114 -6.49 -7.13 10.55
N LEU A 115 -5.39 -7.64 9.97
CA LEU A 115 -5.37 -8.27 8.66
C LEU A 115 -5.77 -9.73 8.82
N TYR A 116 -6.91 -10.09 8.27
CA TYR A 116 -7.33 -11.48 8.10
C TYR A 116 -7.00 -11.91 6.69
N TYR A 117 -6.52 -13.12 6.52
CA TYR A 117 -6.06 -13.60 5.23
C TYR A 117 -6.23 -15.10 5.12
N SER A 118 -6.32 -15.59 3.90
CA SER A 118 -6.24 -17.01 3.62
C SER A 118 -4.78 -17.40 3.43
N ALA A 119 -4.31 -18.33 4.26
CA ALA A 119 -3.14 -19.14 3.93
C ALA A 119 -3.67 -20.34 3.12
N GLY A 120 -3.61 -20.22 1.80
CA GLY A 120 -4.13 -21.23 0.88
C GLY A 120 -3.49 -22.60 1.05
N GLU A 121 -3.97 -23.58 0.28
CA GLU A 121 -3.71 -25.02 0.50
C GLU A 121 -4.35 -25.64 1.76
N GLY A 122 -5.48 -25.10 2.20
CA GLY A 122 -6.24 -25.68 3.31
C GLY A 122 -5.58 -25.50 4.68
N VAL A 123 -4.58 -24.61 4.81
CA VAL A 123 -4.01 -24.23 6.11
C VAL A 123 -5.02 -23.41 6.91
N GLY A 124 -5.69 -22.47 6.24
CA GLY A 124 -6.86 -21.79 6.74
C GLY A 124 -6.70 -20.28 6.88
N ILE A 125 -7.50 -19.68 7.76
CA ILE A 125 -7.56 -18.22 7.93
C ILE A 125 -6.59 -17.81 9.03
N GLY A 126 -5.66 -16.92 8.70
CA GLY A 126 -4.75 -16.26 9.65
C GLY A 126 -5.27 -14.91 10.12
N VAL A 127 -4.62 -14.38 11.16
CA VAL A 127 -4.83 -13.00 11.61
C VAL A 127 -3.51 -12.39 12.06
N ALA A 128 -3.23 -11.19 11.57
CA ALA A 128 -2.06 -10.39 11.93
C ALA A 128 -2.51 -8.98 12.36
N VAL A 129 -1.72 -8.32 13.21
CA VAL A 129 -2.06 -7.00 13.78
C VAL A 129 -1.06 -5.93 13.35
N SER A 130 -1.54 -4.70 13.21
CA SER A 130 -0.73 -3.49 13.07
C SER A 130 -1.39 -2.32 13.78
N ASP A 131 -0.59 -1.32 14.16
CA ASP A 131 -1.07 -0.02 14.63
C ASP A 131 -1.41 0.93 13.46
N SER A 132 -1.20 0.48 12.22
CA SER A 132 -1.41 1.26 11.00
C SER A 132 -2.23 0.47 9.97
N PRO A 133 -3.18 1.11 9.25
CA PRO A 133 -3.89 0.47 8.14
C PRO A 133 -2.96 0.11 6.97
N ALA A 134 -1.78 0.72 6.90
CA ALA A 134 -0.74 0.48 5.90
C ALA A 134 0.28 -0.59 6.33
N GLY A 135 0.11 -1.22 7.50
CA GLY A 135 1.06 -2.17 8.04
C GLY A 135 2.40 -1.52 8.47
N PRO A 136 3.48 -2.32 8.60
CA PRO A 136 3.48 -3.78 8.45
C PRO A 136 2.64 -4.45 9.54
N PHE A 137 2.09 -5.62 9.22
CA PHE A 137 1.32 -6.47 10.13
C PHE A 137 2.22 -7.58 10.69
N THR A 138 1.91 -8.03 11.91
CA THR A 138 2.62 -9.11 12.59
C THR A 138 1.63 -10.20 13.01
N ASP A 139 1.94 -11.46 12.70
CA ASP A 139 1.15 -12.61 13.15
C ASP A 139 0.97 -12.59 14.68
N VAL A 140 -0.26 -12.78 15.16
CA VAL A 140 -0.58 -12.69 16.59
C VAL A 140 -0.89 -14.03 17.24
N LEU A 141 -1.03 -15.10 16.46
CA LEU A 141 -1.47 -16.40 16.97
C LEU A 141 -0.40 -17.48 16.92
N GLY A 142 0.55 -17.42 15.99
CA GLY A 142 1.46 -18.53 15.69
C GLY A 142 0.79 -19.72 15.01
N GLY A 143 -0.45 -19.55 14.51
CA GLY A 143 -1.25 -20.57 13.85
C GLY A 143 -2.53 -19.99 13.23
N PRO A 144 -3.34 -20.81 12.53
CA PRO A 144 -4.59 -20.34 11.93
C PRO A 144 -5.62 -19.98 13.01
N LEU A 145 -6.32 -18.87 12.80
CA LEU A 145 -7.53 -18.52 13.55
C LEU A 145 -8.66 -19.54 13.28
N ILE A 146 -8.81 -19.95 12.02
CA ILE A 146 -9.72 -21.01 11.59
C ILE A 146 -8.95 -21.95 10.66
N GLY A 147 -8.63 -23.15 11.14
CA GLY A 147 -7.87 -24.17 10.39
C GLY A 147 -8.67 -25.39 9.96
N GLU A 148 -9.97 -25.44 10.28
CA GLU A 148 -10.80 -26.64 10.06
C GLU A 148 -11.77 -26.47 8.89
N TYR A 149 -11.99 -27.56 8.16
CA TYR A 149 -13.06 -27.65 7.17
C TYR A 149 -14.39 -27.87 7.89
N VAL A 150 -15.35 -26.99 7.65
CA VAL A 150 -16.69 -27.09 8.25
C VAL A 150 -17.68 -27.47 7.15
N PHE A 151 -18.35 -28.61 7.31
CA PHE A 151 -19.28 -29.17 6.30
C PHE A 151 -18.65 -29.36 4.90
N GLY A 152 -17.35 -29.62 4.83
CA GLY A 152 -16.60 -29.78 3.58
C GLY A 152 -16.22 -28.46 2.89
N ALA A 153 -16.52 -27.31 3.49
CA ALA A 153 -16.06 -26.00 3.01
C ALA A 153 -14.67 -25.69 3.57
N GLN A 154 -13.77 -25.23 2.68
CA GLN A 154 -12.44 -24.76 3.08
C GLN A 154 -12.55 -23.40 3.77
N PRO A 155 -11.80 -23.15 4.85
CA PRO A 155 -11.71 -21.82 5.45
C PRO A 155 -10.82 -20.89 4.61
N ILE A 156 -11.44 -20.12 3.70
CA ILE A 156 -10.81 -19.09 2.85
C ILE A 156 -11.75 -17.90 2.66
N ASP A 157 -11.24 -16.85 2.00
CA ASP A 157 -11.97 -15.65 1.56
C ASP A 157 -12.73 -14.97 2.70
N ALA A 158 -11.99 -14.70 3.78
CA ALA A 158 -12.53 -14.08 4.97
C ALA A 158 -13.07 -12.67 4.69
N MET A 159 -14.18 -12.32 5.35
CA MET A 159 -14.72 -10.97 5.44
C MET A 159 -14.95 -10.63 6.90
N VAL A 160 -14.46 -9.48 7.36
CA VAL A 160 -14.64 -9.02 8.74
C VAL A 160 -15.51 -7.76 8.81
N LEU A 161 -16.58 -7.80 9.59
CA LEU A 161 -17.40 -6.63 9.89
C LEU A 161 -17.46 -6.42 11.39
N TRP A 162 -16.93 -5.30 11.85
CA TRP A 162 -17.06 -4.88 13.24
C TRP A 162 -18.32 -4.03 13.40
N ILE A 163 -19.26 -4.53 14.19
CA ILE A 163 -20.49 -3.80 14.55
C ILE A 163 -20.19 -2.97 15.80
N ARG A 164 -20.62 -1.72 15.80
CA ARG A 164 -20.52 -0.82 16.97
C ARG A 164 -21.57 -1.15 18.02
#